data_AF-A0A966DAE7-F1
#
_entry.id   AF-A0A966DAE7-F1
#
_cell.length_a   1.000
_cell.length_b   1.000
_cell.length_c   1.000
_cell.angle_alpha   90.00
_cell.angle_beta   90.00
_cell.angle_gamma   90.00
#
_symmetry.space_group_name_H-M   'P 1'
#
loop_
_entity.id
_entity.type
_entity.pdbx_description
1 polymer ?
#
loop_
_entity_poly.entity_id
_entity_poly.type
_entity_poly.pdbx_seq_one_letter_code
_entity_poly.pdbx_strand_id
1 'polypeptide(L)'
;YQKFQENPSWINGKMATSWTWVSSMDKDIGARKMETRQFPVMAGAKNSGVLMRPSQIFVVNNNSKNKAEAIKVLNYLFTDAQALELLGLARGIPSTVVGRSVLAQKGMITTMAEKATNEGIAQAGLPQSVYQMNSEVMQVMQDVIDEFGFGKLTPAEASAKLIKNLEATLATL
;
A
#
# COMPACT_ATOMS: atom_id res chain seq x y z
N TYR A 1 13.58 5.32 0.68
CA TYR A 1 13.00 5.13 -0.67
C TYR A 1 12.62 6.47 -1.27
N GLN A 2 13.14 6.81 -2.44
CA GLN A 2 12.67 7.97 -3.21
C GLN A 2 11.28 7.63 -3.77
N LYS A 3 10.30 8.52 -3.61
CA LYS A 3 8.98 8.29 -4.20
C LYS A 3 9.05 8.54 -5.71
N PHE A 4 8.39 7.71 -6.53
CA PHE A 4 8.52 7.83 -7.98
C PHE A 4 8.06 9.20 -8.50
N GLN A 5 7.08 9.83 -7.87
CA GLN A 5 6.58 11.16 -8.24
C GLN A 5 7.61 12.28 -8.01
N GLU A 6 8.63 12.04 -7.18
CA GLU A 6 9.77 12.92 -6.93
C GLU A 6 10.96 12.60 -7.87
N ASN A 7 10.87 11.54 -8.68
CA ASN A 7 11.92 11.13 -9.61
C ASN A 7 11.92 12.04 -10.85
N PRO A 8 13.06 12.69 -11.22
CA PRO A 8 13.15 13.52 -12.41
C PRO A 8 12.75 12.80 -13.70
N SER A 9 12.98 11.49 -13.80
CA SER A 9 12.59 10.70 -14.97
C SER A 9 11.07 10.55 -15.08
N TRP A 10 10.35 10.45 -13.95
CA TRP A 10 8.89 10.50 -13.96
C TRP A 10 8.37 11.90 -14.28
N ILE A 11 8.96 12.93 -13.65
CA ILE A 11 8.57 14.33 -13.85
C ILE A 11 8.73 14.72 -15.33
N ASN A 12 9.84 14.33 -15.95
CA ASN A 12 10.19 14.64 -17.33
C ASN A 12 9.63 13.62 -18.35
N GLY A 13 8.70 12.75 -17.97
CA GLY A 13 8.04 11.82 -18.91
C GLY A 13 8.93 10.73 -19.51
N LYS A 14 10.07 10.42 -18.88
CA LYS A 14 11.00 9.35 -19.30
C LYS A 14 10.66 7.98 -18.70
N MET A 15 9.78 7.93 -17.70
CA MET A 15 9.24 6.68 -17.13
C MET A 15 7.80 6.47 -17.60
N ALA A 16 7.52 5.31 -18.18
CA ALA A 16 6.19 4.96 -18.67
C ALA A 16 5.29 4.32 -17.60
N THR A 17 5.88 3.76 -16.54
CA THR A 17 5.16 3.00 -15.51
C THR A 17 5.73 3.30 -14.14
N SER A 18 4.88 3.22 -13.12
CA SER A 18 5.26 3.23 -11.71
C SER A 18 4.40 2.24 -10.94
N TRP A 19 4.89 1.83 -9.77
CA TRP A 19 4.09 1.12 -8.80
C TRP A 19 3.75 2.05 -7.65
N THR A 20 2.47 2.09 -7.27
CA THR A 20 2.00 2.84 -6.12
C THR A 20 0.81 2.14 -5.46
N TRP A 21 0.41 2.64 -4.29
CA TRP A 21 -0.77 2.20 -3.58
C TRP A 21 -2.02 2.82 -4.22
N VAL A 22 -3.07 2.02 -4.37
CA VAL A 22 -4.38 2.50 -4.87
C VAL A 22 -4.92 3.65 -4.00
N SER A 23 -4.61 3.65 -2.70
CA SER A 23 -5.02 4.72 -1.78
C SER A 23 -4.36 6.08 -2.01
N SER A 24 -3.26 6.16 -2.77
CA SER A 24 -2.56 7.41 -3.08
C SER A 24 -2.40 7.67 -4.58
N MET A 25 -2.84 6.75 -5.43
CA MET A 25 -2.51 6.79 -6.85
C MET A 25 -2.99 8.06 -7.57
N ASP A 26 -4.21 8.54 -7.30
CA ASP A 26 -4.73 9.74 -7.97
C ASP A 26 -3.90 10.98 -7.62
N LYS A 27 -3.46 11.08 -6.36
CA LYS A 27 -2.56 12.12 -5.89
C LYS A 27 -1.16 11.99 -6.51
N ASP A 28 -0.61 10.77 -6.57
CA ASP A 28 0.75 10.54 -7.03
C ASP A 28 0.88 10.67 -8.57
N ILE A 29 -0.16 10.31 -9.32
CA ILE A 29 -0.24 10.45 -10.78
C ILE A 29 -0.49 11.92 -11.17
N GLY A 30 -1.32 12.63 -10.41
CA GLY A 30 -1.73 14.01 -10.68
C GLY A 30 -2.57 14.10 -11.95
N ALA A 31 -2.38 15.14 -12.75
CA ALA A 31 -3.15 15.38 -13.97
C ALA A 31 -2.75 14.50 -15.18
N ARG A 32 -1.84 13.53 -14.99
CA ARG A 32 -1.37 12.66 -16.08
C ARG A 32 -2.46 11.67 -16.46
N LYS A 33 -2.60 11.42 -17.76
CA LYS A 33 -3.49 10.36 -18.29
C LYS A 33 -2.77 9.02 -18.17
N MET A 34 -3.14 8.23 -17.17
CA MET A 34 -2.59 6.91 -16.90
C MET A 34 -3.72 5.88 -16.86
N GLU A 35 -3.34 4.61 -16.99
CA GLU A 35 -4.24 3.49 -16.73
C GLU A 35 -3.62 2.55 -15.71
N THR A 36 -4.47 1.90 -14.91
CA THR A 36 -4.03 0.86 -13.98
C THR A 36 -3.99 -0.49 -14.67
N ARG A 37 -3.02 -1.31 -14.23
CA ARG A 37 -2.82 -2.70 -14.65
C ARG A 37 -2.48 -3.53 -13.44
N GLN A 38 -2.90 -4.79 -13.46
CA GLN A 38 -2.53 -5.76 -12.44
C GLN A 38 -1.06 -6.18 -12.56
N PHE A 39 -0.52 -6.66 -11.45
CA PHE A 39 0.78 -7.27 -11.42
C PHE A 39 0.78 -8.58 -12.21
N PRO A 40 1.88 -8.89 -12.93
CA PRO A 40 2.02 -10.20 -13.54
C PRO A 40 2.10 -11.27 -12.45
N VAL A 41 1.26 -12.31 -12.58
CA VAL A 41 1.28 -13.49 -11.71
C VAL A 41 1.89 -14.64 -12.50
N MET A 42 2.92 -15.29 -11.94
CA MET A 42 3.56 -16.43 -12.59
C MET A 42 2.58 -17.59 -12.77
N ALA A 43 2.66 -18.29 -13.90
CA ALA A 43 1.86 -19.48 -14.13
C ALA A 43 2.10 -20.52 -13.03
N GLY A 44 1.01 -21.05 -12.45
CA GLY A 44 1.08 -22.02 -11.34
C GLY A 44 1.44 -21.42 -9.97
N ALA A 45 1.50 -20.09 -9.84
CA ALA A 45 1.74 -19.45 -8.55
C ALA A 45 0.62 -19.81 -7.55
N LYS A 46 1.02 -20.30 -6.36
CA LYS A 46 0.09 -20.61 -5.25
C LYS A 46 -0.36 -19.35 -4.49
N ASN A 47 0.32 -18.23 -4.72
CA ASN A 47 0.06 -16.93 -4.13
C ASN A 47 0.38 -15.88 -5.19
N SER A 48 -0.53 -14.95 -5.45
CA SER A 48 -0.32 -13.87 -6.43
C SER A 48 0.76 -12.87 -5.99
N GLY A 49 0.99 -12.76 -4.68
CA GLY A 49 1.88 -11.74 -4.11
C GLY A 49 1.30 -10.32 -4.10
N VAL A 50 0.08 -10.12 -4.61
CA VAL A 50 -0.60 -8.80 -4.57
C VAL A 50 -0.95 -8.47 -3.13
N LEU A 51 -0.30 -7.43 -2.58
CA LEU A 51 -0.52 -7.01 -1.21
C LEU A 51 -1.84 -6.25 -1.07
N MET A 52 -2.79 -6.86 -0.34
CA MET A 52 -4.02 -6.23 0.10
C MET A 52 -3.98 -6.02 1.62
N ARG A 53 -4.03 -4.76 2.06
CA ARG A 53 -4.05 -4.39 3.47
C ARG A 53 -4.78 -3.06 3.67
N PRO A 54 -5.27 -2.75 4.88
CA PRO A 54 -5.79 -1.42 5.18
C PRO A 54 -4.76 -0.34 4.84
N SER A 55 -5.17 0.72 4.14
CA SER A 55 -4.28 1.83 3.78
C SER A 55 -3.79 2.56 5.03
N GLN A 56 -4.70 2.75 5.99
CA GLN A 56 -4.50 3.43 7.26
C GLN A 56 -5.40 2.78 8.32
N ILE A 57 -4.99 2.84 9.59
CA ILE A 57 -5.76 2.34 10.73
C ILE A 57 -5.85 3.47 11.75
N PHE A 58 -7.06 3.73 12.24
CA PHE A 58 -7.26 4.58 13.40
C PHE A 58 -7.34 3.71 14.65
N VAL A 59 -6.62 4.11 15.70
CA VAL A 59 -6.60 3.42 16.99
C VAL A 59 -6.88 4.42 18.11
N VAL A 60 -7.61 3.98 19.14
CA VAL A 60 -7.87 4.78 20.35
C VAL A 60 -6.95 4.30 21.46
N ASN A 61 -6.20 5.22 22.05
CA ASN A 61 -5.31 4.90 23.17
C ASN A 61 -6.13 4.37 24.37
N ASN A 62 -5.80 3.16 24.82
CA ASN A 62 -6.47 2.53 25.94
C ASN A 62 -6.22 3.23 27.31
N ASN A 63 -5.34 4.21 27.38
CA ASN A 63 -5.13 5.04 28.57
C ASN A 63 -5.75 6.44 28.44
N SER A 64 -6.43 6.75 27.33
CA SER A 64 -7.09 8.04 27.16
C SER A 64 -8.20 8.22 28.21
N LYS A 65 -8.33 9.45 28.73
CA LYS A 65 -9.46 9.84 29.60
C LYS A 65 -10.75 10.10 28.80
N ASN A 66 -10.65 10.31 27.49
CA ASN A 66 -11.74 10.69 26.60
C ASN A 66 -11.99 9.61 25.52
N LYS A 67 -11.99 8.32 25.89
CA LYS A 67 -12.13 7.22 24.91
C LYS A 67 -13.47 7.27 24.19
N ALA A 68 -14.55 7.54 24.91
CA ALA A 68 -15.90 7.57 24.34
C ALA A 68 -16.03 8.66 23.29
N GLU A 69 -15.47 9.85 23.55
CA GLU A 69 -15.45 10.99 22.64
C GLU A 69 -14.58 10.69 21.41
N ALA A 70 -13.41 10.07 21.60
CA ALA A 70 -12.56 9.65 20.49
C ALA A 70 -13.31 8.64 19.58
N ILE A 71 -14.03 7.67 20.15
CA ILE A 71 -14.84 6.72 19.38
C ILE A 71 -15.96 7.44 18.63
N LYS A 72 -16.63 8.44 19.23
CA LYS A 72 -17.66 9.24 18.54
C LYS A 72 -17.09 9.97 17.32
N VAL A 73 -15.89 10.56 17.44
CA VAL A 73 -15.20 11.20 16.31
C VAL A 73 -14.87 10.18 15.23
N LEU A 74 -14.34 9.00 15.58
CA LEU A 74 -14.10 7.95 14.58
C LEU A 74 -15.40 7.51 13.92
N ASN A 75 -16.49 7.30 14.68
CA ASN A 75 -17.78 6.96 14.10
C ASN A 75 -18.25 8.03 13.10
N TYR A 76 -18.15 9.32 13.45
CA TYR A 76 -18.47 10.43 12.55
C TYR A 76 -17.67 10.35 11.24
N LEU A 77 -16.34 10.20 11.32
CA LEU A 77 -15.48 10.13 10.13
C LEU A 77 -15.80 8.95 9.19
N PHE A 78 -16.39 7.87 9.70
CA PHE A 78 -16.65 6.65 8.93
C PHE A 78 -18.12 6.47 8.50
N THR A 79 -19.05 7.21 9.10
CA THR A 79 -20.50 7.00 8.90
C THR A 79 -21.27 8.25 8.52
N ASP A 80 -20.79 9.44 8.86
CA ASP A 80 -21.48 10.69 8.53
C ASP A 80 -21.24 11.09 7.06
N ALA A 81 -22.33 11.37 6.33
CA ALA A 81 -22.27 11.65 4.91
C ALA A 81 -21.47 12.92 4.57
N GLN A 82 -21.59 13.97 5.39
CA GLN A 82 -20.84 15.22 5.19
C GLN A 82 -19.36 14.99 5.47
N ALA A 83 -19.01 14.26 6.53
CA ALA A 83 -17.63 13.90 6.83
C ALA A 83 -17.01 13.08 5.70
N LEU A 84 -17.71 12.07 5.21
CA LEU A 84 -17.26 11.19 4.13
C LEU A 84 -17.07 11.95 2.81
N GLU A 85 -17.98 12.84 2.47
CA GLU A 85 -17.84 13.73 1.31
C GLU A 85 -16.62 14.65 1.43
N LEU A 86 -16.44 15.30 2.59
CA LEU A 86 -15.29 16.19 2.83
C LEU A 86 -13.96 15.45 2.78
N LEU A 87 -13.90 14.23 3.30
CA LEU A 87 -12.71 13.38 3.26
C LEU A 87 -12.42 12.87 1.84
N GLY A 88 -13.46 12.63 1.03
CA GLY A 88 -13.34 12.13 -0.32
C GLY A 88 -12.42 10.91 -0.41
N LEU A 89 -11.45 10.98 -1.32
CA LEU A 89 -10.44 9.92 -1.55
C LEU A 89 -9.10 10.19 -0.85
N ALA A 90 -9.04 11.11 0.12
CA ALA A 90 -7.78 11.48 0.78
C ALA A 90 -7.08 10.30 1.50
N ARG A 91 -7.81 9.21 1.77
CA ARG A 91 -7.31 7.97 2.39
C ARG A 91 -7.54 6.72 1.52
N GLY A 92 -7.83 6.91 0.23
CA GLY A 92 -8.34 5.90 -0.69
C GLY A 92 -9.86 5.78 -0.68
N ILE A 93 -10.38 4.80 -1.41
CA ILE A 93 -11.82 4.49 -1.40
C ILE A 93 -12.25 4.10 0.03
N PRO A 94 -13.31 4.71 0.60
CA PRO A 94 -13.78 4.39 1.94
C PRO A 94 -14.07 2.89 2.13
N SER A 95 -13.69 2.36 3.29
CA SER A 95 -13.95 0.96 3.66
C SER A 95 -15.42 0.69 4.01
N THR A 96 -16.21 1.72 4.33
CA THR A 96 -17.62 1.60 4.69
C THR A 96 -18.54 1.62 3.47
N VAL A 97 -19.65 0.88 3.54
CA VAL A 97 -20.67 0.85 2.49
C VAL A 97 -21.27 2.24 2.27
N VAL A 98 -21.53 2.97 3.36
CA VAL A 98 -22.05 4.35 3.30
C VAL A 98 -21.07 5.30 2.62
N GLY A 99 -19.77 5.24 2.95
CA GLY A 99 -18.74 6.07 2.32
C GLY A 99 -18.63 5.83 0.82
N ARG A 100 -18.60 4.56 0.39
CA ARG A 100 -18.62 4.22 -1.04
C ARG A 100 -19.87 4.76 -1.74
N SER A 101 -21.04 4.62 -1.11
CA SER A 101 -22.30 5.08 -1.69
C SER A 101 -22.35 6.59 -1.84
N VAL A 102 -21.96 7.35 -0.81
CA VAL A 102 -21.92 8.82 -0.83
C VAL A 102 -21.00 9.33 -1.93
N LEU A 103 -19.78 8.78 -2.02
CA LEU A 103 -18.81 9.21 -3.03
C LEU A 103 -19.21 8.78 -4.44
N ALA A 104 -19.79 7.59 -4.62
CA ALA A 104 -20.27 7.11 -5.92
C ALA A 104 -21.43 7.99 -6.44
N GLN A 105 -22.41 8.31 -5.60
CA GLN A 105 -23.55 9.18 -5.97
C GLN A 105 -23.12 10.58 -6.40
N LYS A 106 -21.98 11.06 -5.86
CA LYS A 106 -21.39 12.36 -6.20
C LYS A 106 -20.38 12.30 -7.34
N GLY A 107 -20.14 11.13 -7.93
CA GLY A 107 -19.15 10.95 -8.99
C GLY A 107 -17.71 11.19 -8.54
N MET A 108 -17.42 11.06 -7.24
CA MET A 108 -16.10 11.34 -6.66
C MET A 108 -15.15 10.14 -6.71
N ILE A 109 -15.66 8.93 -6.98
CA ILE A 109 -14.82 7.74 -7.19
C ILE A 109 -14.40 7.70 -8.67
N THR A 110 -13.09 7.77 -8.93
CA THR A 110 -12.57 7.70 -10.29
C THR A 110 -12.70 6.27 -10.83
N THR A 111 -13.01 6.10 -12.13
CA THR A 111 -13.04 4.79 -12.79
C THR A 111 -11.72 4.03 -12.62
N MET A 112 -10.61 4.77 -12.58
CA MET A 112 -9.28 4.20 -12.36
C MET A 112 -9.16 3.62 -10.95
N ALA A 113 -9.59 4.34 -9.91
CA ALA A 113 -9.53 3.89 -8.51
C ALA A 113 -10.44 2.69 -8.29
N GLU A 114 -11.66 2.74 -8.81
CA GLU A 114 -12.61 1.63 -8.74
C GLU A 114 -12.04 0.37 -9.41
N LYS A 115 -11.52 0.51 -10.63
CA LYS A 115 -10.87 -0.60 -11.35
C LYS A 115 -9.71 -1.18 -10.54
N ALA A 116 -8.79 -0.35 -10.08
CA ALA A 116 -7.60 -0.80 -9.35
C ALA A 116 -7.97 -1.49 -8.02
N THR A 117 -8.97 -0.98 -7.30
CA THR A 117 -9.48 -1.61 -6.08
C THR A 117 -10.11 -2.96 -6.38
N ASN A 118 -11.02 -3.05 -7.34
CA ASN A 118 -11.73 -4.30 -7.65
C ASN A 118 -10.79 -5.39 -8.16
N GLU A 119 -9.88 -5.04 -9.09
CA GLU A 119 -8.90 -5.99 -9.58
C GLU A 119 -7.90 -6.41 -8.49
N GLY A 120 -7.47 -5.48 -7.64
CA GLY A 120 -6.58 -5.80 -6.51
C GLY A 120 -7.23 -6.72 -5.47
N ILE A 121 -8.54 -6.58 -5.23
CA ILE A 121 -9.32 -7.51 -4.39
C ILE A 121 -9.39 -8.89 -5.07
N ALA A 122 -9.71 -8.93 -6.36
CA ALA A 122 -9.84 -10.18 -7.10
C ALA A 122 -8.53 -10.98 -7.18
N GLN A 123 -7.39 -10.29 -7.16
CA GLN A 123 -6.06 -10.91 -7.20
C GLN A 123 -5.35 -10.93 -5.85
N ALA A 124 -6.02 -10.62 -4.73
CA ALA A 124 -5.36 -10.51 -3.44
C ALA A 124 -4.56 -11.77 -3.09
N GLY A 125 -3.30 -11.57 -2.69
CA GLY A 125 -2.42 -12.63 -2.25
C GLY A 125 -2.68 -13.02 -0.79
N LEU A 126 -1.82 -13.90 -0.27
CA LEU A 126 -1.80 -14.22 1.15
C LEU A 126 -1.50 -12.96 2.00
N PRO A 127 -2.02 -12.89 3.24
CA PRO A 127 -1.73 -11.78 4.14
C PRO A 127 -0.23 -11.58 4.36
N GLN A 128 0.15 -10.31 4.52
CA GLN A 128 1.51 -9.93 4.87
C GLN A 128 1.90 -10.52 6.25
N SER A 129 3.14 -10.98 6.40
CA SER A 129 3.67 -11.38 7.71
C SER A 129 3.75 -10.17 8.65
N VAL A 130 3.47 -10.38 9.94
CA VAL A 130 3.58 -9.34 10.98
C VAL A 130 5.00 -8.82 11.14
N TYR A 131 6.01 -9.65 10.82
CA TYR A 131 7.42 -9.28 10.88
C TYR A 131 7.92 -8.53 9.65
N GLN A 132 7.17 -8.52 8.54
CA GLN A 132 7.65 -7.96 7.29
C GLN A 132 7.92 -6.44 7.38
N MET A 133 7.21 -5.74 8.26
CA MET A 133 7.40 -4.31 8.51
C MET A 133 8.31 -4.03 9.71
N ASN A 134 8.89 -5.06 10.35
CA ASN A 134 9.89 -4.87 11.39
C ASN A 134 11.14 -4.19 10.78
N SER A 135 11.67 -3.19 11.47
CA SER A 135 12.79 -2.38 10.96
C SER A 135 14.06 -3.18 10.74
N GLU A 136 14.34 -4.17 11.57
CA GLU A 136 15.53 -5.03 11.44
C GLU A 136 15.39 -5.97 10.24
N VAL A 137 14.20 -6.57 10.08
CA VAL A 137 13.87 -7.40 8.88
C VAL A 137 14.02 -6.57 7.60
N MET A 138 13.45 -5.35 7.58
CA MET A 138 13.57 -4.43 6.44
C MET A 138 15.02 -4.05 6.14
N GLN A 139 15.82 -3.77 7.18
CA GLN A 139 17.23 -3.41 7.01
C GLN A 139 18.04 -4.56 6.43
N VAL A 140 17.87 -5.78 6.96
CA VAL A 140 18.54 -6.98 6.44
C VAL A 140 18.22 -7.21 4.97
N MET A 141 16.95 -7.08 4.59
CA MET A 141 16.56 -7.19 3.17
C MET A 141 17.24 -6.12 2.32
N GLN A 142 17.22 -4.86 2.76
CA GLN A 142 17.79 -3.74 2.03
C GLN A 142 19.30 -3.87 1.84
N ASP A 143 20.04 -4.28 2.88
CA ASP A 143 21.49 -4.44 2.82
C ASP A 143 21.89 -5.47 1.75
N VAL A 144 21.21 -6.62 1.71
CA VAL A 144 21.51 -7.68 0.73
C VAL A 144 21.09 -7.26 -0.68
N ILE A 145 19.95 -6.56 -0.83
CA ILE A 145 19.50 -6.02 -2.12
C ILE A 145 20.51 -5.00 -2.64
N ASP A 146 21.05 -4.14 -1.79
CA ASP A 146 22.04 -3.13 -2.18
C ASP A 146 23.36 -3.79 -2.58
N GLU A 147 23.87 -4.76 -1.80
CA GLU A 147 25.06 -5.51 -2.19
C GLU A 147 24.91 -6.20 -3.55
N PHE A 148 23.76 -6.82 -3.79
CA PHE A 148 23.44 -7.41 -5.10
C PHE A 148 23.36 -6.33 -6.19
N GLY A 149 22.65 -5.22 -5.94
CA GLY A 149 22.49 -4.12 -6.89
C GLY A 149 23.80 -3.42 -7.26
N PHE A 150 24.78 -3.40 -6.36
CA PHE A 150 26.13 -2.92 -6.62
C PHE A 150 27.07 -3.97 -7.24
N GLY A 151 26.55 -5.16 -7.57
CA GLY A 151 27.32 -6.22 -8.23
C GLY A 151 28.31 -6.95 -7.32
N LYS A 152 28.15 -6.86 -5.99
CA LYS A 152 29.04 -7.52 -5.02
C LYS A 152 28.69 -8.99 -4.80
N LEU A 153 27.47 -9.39 -5.17
CA LEU A 153 26.95 -10.74 -4.98
C LEU A 153 26.34 -11.24 -6.30
N THR A 154 26.51 -12.53 -6.58
CA THR A 154 25.70 -13.24 -7.57
C THR A 154 24.27 -13.43 -7.04
N PRO A 155 23.28 -13.75 -7.90
CA PRO A 155 21.92 -14.06 -7.45
C PRO A 155 21.86 -15.18 -6.41
N ALA A 156 22.68 -16.23 -6.57
CA ALA A 156 22.73 -17.35 -5.64
C ALA A 156 23.31 -16.96 -4.27
N GLU A 157 24.38 -16.16 -4.26
CA GLU A 157 24.99 -15.66 -3.01
C GLU A 157 24.05 -14.69 -2.29
N ALA A 158 23.42 -13.77 -3.02
CA ALA A 158 22.43 -12.84 -2.46
C ALA A 158 21.25 -13.60 -1.84
N SER A 159 20.71 -14.61 -2.53
CA SER A 159 19.63 -15.43 -2.00
C SER A 159 20.04 -16.19 -0.73
N ALA A 160 21.18 -16.87 -0.74
CA ALA A 160 21.67 -17.61 0.43
C ALA A 160 21.95 -16.68 1.63
N LYS A 161 22.58 -15.53 1.38
CA LYS A 161 22.86 -14.52 2.41
C LYS A 161 21.58 -13.93 2.99
N LEU A 162 20.59 -13.62 2.14
CA LEU A 162 19.30 -13.09 2.57
C LEU A 162 18.59 -14.07 3.49
N ILE A 163 18.49 -15.35 3.11
CA ILE A 163 17.83 -16.39 3.92
C ILE A 163 18.52 -16.51 5.27
N LYS A 164 19.84 -16.70 5.28
CA LYS A 164 20.63 -16.85 6.51
C LYS A 164 20.45 -15.66 7.46
N ASN A 165 20.53 -14.44 6.93
CA ASN A 165 20.42 -13.24 7.76
C ASN A 165 19.00 -13.05 8.31
N LEU A 166 17.98 -13.32 7.50
CA LEU A 166 16.58 -13.26 7.96
C LEU A 166 16.29 -14.31 9.02
N GLU A 167 16.78 -15.54 8.88
CA GLU A 167 16.64 -16.59 9.90
C GLU A 167 17.26 -16.15 11.24
N ALA A 168 18.46 -15.58 11.20
CA ALA A 168 19.13 -15.08 12.40
C ALA A 168 18.36 -13.93 13.06
N THR A 169 17.88 -12.96 12.28
CA THR A 169 17.07 -11.84 12.79
C THR A 169 15.73 -12.31 13.35
N LEU A 170 15.03 -13.20 12.65
CA LEU A 170 13.73 -13.70 13.10
C LEU A 170 13.85 -14.55 14.37
N ALA A 171 14.98 -15.20 14.61
CA ALA A 171 15.20 -15.95 15.85
C ALA A 171 15.28 -15.07 17.12
N THR A 172 15.46 -13.75 16.96
CA THR A 172 15.57 -12.80 18.08
C THR A 172 14.35 -11.91 18.28
N LEU A 173 13.35 -11.99 17.38
CA LEU A 173 12.12 -11.18 17.41
C LEU A 173 10.94 -11.94 18.03
#